data_AF-A0A8C4EPF4-F1
#
_entry.id   AF-A0A8C4EPF4-F1
#
_cell.length_a   1.000
_cell.length_b   1.000
_cell.length_c   1.000
_cell.angle_alpha   90.00
_cell.angle_beta   90.00
_cell.angle_gamma   90.00
#
_symmetry.space_group_name_H-M   'P 1'
#
loop_
_entity.id
_entity.type
_entity.pdbx_description
1 polymer ?
#
loop_
_entity_poly.entity_id
_entity_poly.type
_entity_poly.pdbx_seq_one_letter_code
_entity_poly.pdbx_strand_id
1 'polypeptide(L)'
;MIMYLCVFIQAAQWLSCSTAVFLLLVHMDSVVTQSCGAPGIPGIPGTHGPNGKDGLKGEKGDPGEAVQPVKGQKGTPGPRGPPGRPGLKGDVGLPGPAGYAGRPGEKGRPFNPSNQQKSFFSYKRMISQAPELDTAMNFNRQILPDLDQQLQGDALTNGTFTCLVKGIYFFSYHVSARSKVCLKLVKGSDSHMELCDAFEGFLVTSGSAVLSLEAGDTVSVQATKYNNIVTSQSSTSHTFTGFLIFPTA
;
A
#
# COMPACT_ATOMS: atom_id res chain seq x y z
N MET A 1 1.25 -58.96 29.60
CA MET A 1 0.32 -57.83 29.36
C MET A 1 1.08 -56.49 29.35
N ILE A 2 2.24 -56.40 28.69
CA ILE A 2 3.04 -55.15 28.59
C ILE A 2 3.53 -54.94 27.14
N MET A 3 3.67 -56.02 26.35
CA MET A 3 4.15 -55.94 24.96
C MET A 3 3.07 -55.52 23.94
N TYR A 4 1.77 -55.68 24.25
CA TYR A 4 0.67 -55.25 23.37
C TYR A 4 0.36 -53.75 23.47
N LEU A 5 0.78 -53.09 24.55
CA LEU A 5 0.52 -51.66 24.77
C LEU A 5 1.45 -50.77 23.92
N CYS A 6 2.64 -51.27 23.55
CA CYS A 6 3.63 -50.50 22.80
C CYS A 6 3.31 -50.40 21.29
N VAL A 7 2.66 -51.43 20.73
CA VAL A 7 2.28 -51.46 19.30
C VAL A 7 1.13 -50.50 18.99
N PHE A 8 0.23 -50.24 19.95
CA PHE A 8 -0.87 -49.29 19.77
C PHE A 8 -0.43 -47.82 19.82
N ILE A 9 0.69 -47.50 20.45
CA ILE A 9 1.20 -46.13 20.57
C ILE A 9 1.88 -45.67 19.27
N GLN A 10 2.51 -46.59 18.53
CA GLN A 10 3.13 -46.26 17.24
C GLN A 10 2.10 -46.05 16.13
N ALA A 11 0.94 -46.73 16.15
CA ALA A 11 -0.09 -46.53 15.12
C ALA A 11 -0.82 -45.17 15.22
N ALA A 12 -0.92 -44.60 16.42
CA ALA A 12 -1.59 -43.32 16.66
C ALA A 12 -0.78 -42.11 16.14
N GLN A 13 0.54 -42.22 16.05
CA GLN A 13 1.41 -41.14 15.58
C GLN A 13 1.40 -40.94 14.05
N TRP A 14 1.02 -41.96 13.28
CA TRP A 14 0.89 -41.85 11.82
C TRP A 14 -0.47 -41.27 11.40
N LEU A 15 -1.53 -41.48 12.18
CA LEU A 15 -2.85 -40.89 11.91
C LEU A 15 -2.89 -39.38 12.23
N SER A 16 -2.16 -38.92 13.24
CA SER A 16 -2.10 -37.49 13.61
C SER A 16 -1.29 -36.62 12.64
N CYS A 17 -0.37 -37.22 11.89
CA CYS A 17 0.44 -36.49 10.91
C CYS A 17 -0.31 -36.31 9.57
N SER A 18 -1.13 -37.28 9.17
CA SER A 18 -1.87 -37.23 7.90
C SER A 18 -3.06 -36.27 7.91
N THR A 19 -3.69 -36.02 9.07
CA THR A 19 -4.78 -35.04 9.23
C THR A 19 -4.27 -33.60 9.27
N ALA A 20 -3.07 -33.37 9.80
CA ALA A 20 -2.43 -32.05 9.82
C ALA A 20 -2.04 -31.58 8.41
N VAL A 21 -1.59 -32.49 7.53
CA VAL A 21 -1.27 -32.16 6.12
C VAL A 21 -2.54 -31.89 5.29
N PHE A 22 -3.63 -32.61 5.55
CA PHE A 22 -4.91 -32.33 4.88
C PHE A 22 -5.54 -31.02 5.34
N LEU A 23 -5.42 -30.63 6.62
CA LEU A 23 -5.89 -29.32 7.12
C LEU A 23 -5.07 -28.13 6.60
N LEU A 24 -3.80 -28.34 6.26
CA LEU A 24 -2.94 -27.35 5.62
C LEU A 24 -3.28 -27.13 4.13
N LEU A 25 -3.86 -28.12 3.45
CA LEU A 25 -4.22 -28.02 2.02
C LEU A 25 -5.59 -27.34 1.77
N VAL A 26 -6.47 -27.23 2.78
CA VAL A 26 -7.77 -26.53 2.65
C VAL A 26 -7.76 -25.05 3.04
N HIS A 27 -6.63 -24.47 3.46
CA HIS A 27 -6.54 -23.05 3.85
C HIS A 27 -5.87 -22.13 2.81
N MET A 28 -5.74 -22.55 1.55
CA MET A 28 -5.34 -21.63 0.48
C MET A 28 -6.55 -20.84 -0.04
N ASP A 29 -7.22 -20.13 0.87
CA ASP A 29 -8.17 -19.10 0.47
C ASP A 29 -7.42 -18.00 -0.28
N SER A 30 -7.96 -17.67 -1.44
CA SER A 30 -7.36 -16.77 -2.41
C SER A 30 -7.06 -15.43 -1.75
N VAL A 31 -5.78 -15.07 -1.67
CA VAL A 31 -5.37 -13.69 -1.40
C VAL A 31 -5.93 -12.83 -2.53
N VAL A 32 -7.10 -12.22 -2.29
CA VAL A 32 -7.58 -11.12 -3.11
C VAL A 32 -6.70 -9.94 -2.71
N THR A 33 -5.55 -9.82 -3.38
CA THR A 33 -4.77 -8.58 -3.43
C THR A 33 -5.69 -7.50 -3.95
N GLN A 34 -6.20 -6.65 -3.05
CA GLN A 34 -6.83 -5.39 -3.42
C GLN A 34 -5.69 -4.46 -3.88
N SER A 35 -5.22 -4.68 -5.11
CA SER A 35 -4.18 -3.87 -5.72
C SER A 35 -4.76 -2.49 -6.03
N CYS A 36 -4.01 -1.45 -5.69
CA CYS A 36 -4.18 -0.13 -6.27
C CYS A 36 -4.36 -0.26 -7.80
N GLY A 37 -5.33 0.44 -8.38
CA GLY A 37 -5.70 0.29 -9.80
C GLY A 37 -4.48 0.35 -10.71
N ALA A 38 -4.28 -0.70 -11.52
CA ALA A 38 -3.14 -0.79 -12.41
C ALA A 38 -3.10 0.41 -13.39
N PRO A 39 -1.90 0.95 -13.71
CA PRO A 39 -1.75 1.97 -14.75
C PRO A 39 -2.37 1.52 -16.08
N GLY A 40 -2.94 2.46 -16.84
CA GLY A 40 -3.49 2.17 -18.17
C GLY A 40 -2.43 1.61 -19.13
N ILE A 41 -2.86 0.75 -20.05
CA ILE A 41 -2.00 0.14 -21.07
C ILE A 41 -1.52 1.21 -22.07
N PRO A 42 -0.24 1.25 -22.46
CA PRO A 42 0.25 2.16 -23.49
C PRO A 42 -0.48 2.01 -24.84
N GLY A 43 -0.60 3.10 -25.59
CA GLY A 43 -1.22 3.09 -26.92
C GLY A 43 -0.42 2.29 -27.97
N ILE A 44 -1.11 1.80 -29.00
CA ILE A 44 -0.52 1.02 -30.11
C ILE A 44 0.30 1.96 -31.02
N PRO A 45 1.51 1.57 -31.49
CA PRO A 45 2.28 2.36 -32.45
C PRO A 45 1.53 2.65 -33.76
N GLY A 46 1.81 3.79 -34.39
CA GLY A 46 1.25 4.15 -35.70
C GLY A 46 1.67 3.22 -36.84
N THR A 47 0.89 3.20 -37.92
CA THR A 47 1.16 2.39 -39.12
C THR A 47 2.27 2.99 -39.98
N HIS A 48 2.93 2.17 -40.81
CA HIS A 48 3.94 2.65 -41.77
C HIS A 48 3.31 3.59 -42.82
N GLY A 49 4.07 4.61 -43.24
CA GLY A 49 3.67 5.51 -44.33
C GLY A 49 3.61 4.83 -45.70
N PRO A 50 2.95 5.45 -46.70
CA PRO A 50 2.83 4.89 -48.04
C PRO A 50 4.17 4.87 -48.80
N ASN A 51 4.30 3.98 -49.79
CA ASN A 51 5.47 3.92 -50.66
C ASN A 51 5.64 5.22 -51.49
N GLY A 52 6.91 5.57 -51.79
CA GLY A 52 7.23 6.70 -52.68
C GLY A 52 6.72 6.49 -54.11
N LYS A 53 6.55 7.59 -54.86
CA LYS A 53 6.11 7.57 -56.27
C LYS A 53 7.25 7.10 -57.20
N ASP A 54 6.89 6.44 -58.29
CA ASP A 54 7.85 6.01 -59.32
C ASP A 54 8.60 7.20 -59.95
N GLY A 55 9.87 6.99 -60.30
CA GLY A 55 10.68 7.98 -61.01
C GLY A 55 10.18 8.21 -62.45
N LEU A 56 10.46 9.41 -62.99
CA LEU A 56 10.09 9.76 -64.37
C LEU A 56 10.83 8.89 -65.40
N LYS A 57 10.15 8.54 -66.50
CA LYS A 57 10.72 7.77 -67.62
C LYS A 57 11.78 8.61 -68.34
N GLY A 58 12.95 8.02 -68.63
CA GLY A 58 14.00 8.68 -69.40
C GLY A 58 13.55 9.04 -70.82
N GLU A 59 14.12 10.12 -71.37
CA GLU A 59 13.78 10.62 -72.71
C GLU A 59 14.16 9.61 -73.82
N LYS A 60 13.36 9.58 -74.89
CA LYS A 60 13.58 8.69 -76.04
C LYS A 60 14.72 9.24 -76.90
N GLY A 61 15.72 8.42 -77.22
CA GLY A 61 16.78 8.79 -78.17
C GLY A 61 16.27 9.04 -79.59
N ASP A 62 16.95 9.91 -80.33
CA ASP A 62 16.52 10.41 -81.64
C ASP A 62 16.48 9.32 -82.74
N PRO A 63 15.50 9.35 -83.69
CA PRO A 63 15.43 8.38 -84.78
C PRO A 63 16.53 8.58 -85.83
N GLY A 64 17.16 7.49 -86.29
CA GLY A 64 18.06 7.51 -87.44
C GLY A 64 17.31 7.61 -88.79
N GLU A 65 17.90 8.34 -89.75
CA GLU A 65 17.38 8.59 -91.11
C GLU A 65 17.13 7.32 -91.94
N ALA A 66 16.09 7.33 -92.76
CA ALA A 66 15.62 6.19 -93.56
C ALA A 66 15.63 6.53 -95.05
N VAL A 67 16.41 5.82 -95.88
CA VAL A 67 16.28 5.88 -97.35
C VAL A 67 16.59 4.53 -98.02
N GLN A 68 15.51 3.95 -98.60
CA GLN A 68 15.39 3.10 -99.81
C GLN A 68 16.05 1.69 -99.92
N PRO A 69 15.44 0.76 -100.69
CA PRO A 69 15.42 -0.65 -100.33
C PRO A 69 16.21 -1.53 -101.29
N VAL A 70 17.51 -1.73 -101.04
CA VAL A 70 18.21 -2.99 -101.39
C VAL A 70 19.35 -3.20 -100.38
N LYS A 71 19.13 -4.17 -99.48
CA LYS A 71 20.09 -4.97 -98.70
C LYS A 71 21.55 -4.44 -98.55
N GLY A 72 21.72 -3.44 -97.68
CA GLY A 72 22.92 -3.29 -96.83
C GLY A 72 22.53 -3.56 -95.38
N GLN A 73 23.41 -4.14 -94.55
CA GLN A 73 23.10 -4.50 -93.16
C GLN A 73 22.52 -3.29 -92.40
N LYS A 74 21.29 -3.43 -91.87
CA LYS A 74 20.78 -2.45 -90.90
C LYS A 74 21.72 -2.48 -89.71
N GLY A 75 22.39 -1.37 -89.44
CA GLY A 75 23.33 -1.22 -88.32
C GLY A 75 22.71 -1.75 -87.04
N THR A 76 23.50 -2.51 -86.27
CA THR A 76 23.07 -3.07 -84.99
C THR A 76 22.49 -1.97 -84.10
N PRO A 77 21.33 -2.17 -83.46
CA PRO A 77 20.76 -1.18 -82.55
C PRO A 77 21.79 -0.71 -81.54
N GLY A 78 21.84 0.59 -81.28
CA GLY A 78 22.71 1.15 -80.25
C GLY A 78 22.48 0.46 -78.90
N PRO A 79 23.51 0.31 -78.06
CA PRO A 79 23.38 -0.34 -76.77
C PRO A 79 22.31 0.38 -75.93
N ARG A 80 21.54 -0.40 -75.17
CA ARG A 80 20.51 0.14 -74.27
C ARG A 80 21.16 1.14 -73.31
N GLY A 81 20.54 2.31 -73.17
CA GLY A 81 20.98 3.31 -72.19
C GLY A 81 21.03 2.73 -70.77
N PRO A 82 21.90 3.26 -69.89
CA PRO A 82 22.02 2.77 -68.53
C PRO A 82 20.68 2.90 -67.76
N PRO A 83 20.42 2.05 -66.75
CA PRO A 83 19.26 2.19 -65.89
C PRO A 83 19.19 3.58 -65.25
N GLY A 84 17.97 4.10 -65.09
CA GLY A 84 17.76 5.35 -64.35
C GLY A 84 18.25 5.24 -62.90
N ARG A 85 18.62 6.37 -62.29
CA ARG A 85 19.01 6.40 -60.88
C ARG A 85 17.82 6.01 -59.98
N PRO A 86 18.05 5.35 -58.83
CA PRO A 86 17.00 5.12 -57.84
C PRO A 86 16.30 6.42 -57.44
N GLY A 87 15.00 6.36 -57.21
CA GLY A 87 14.22 7.49 -56.70
C GLY A 87 14.72 7.93 -55.31
N LEU A 88 14.48 9.19 -54.97
CA LEU A 88 14.78 9.71 -53.63
C LEU A 88 13.92 8.98 -52.58
N LYS A 89 14.48 8.75 -51.39
CA LYS A 89 13.74 8.18 -50.25
C LYS A 89 12.61 9.15 -49.87
N GLY A 90 11.41 8.62 -49.63
CA GLY A 90 10.27 9.42 -49.15
C GLY A 90 10.54 10.02 -47.77
N ASP A 91 9.84 11.11 -47.46
CA ASP A 91 9.93 11.80 -46.18
C ASP A 91 9.47 10.92 -45.01
N VAL A 92 9.96 11.22 -43.80
CA VAL A 92 9.53 10.55 -42.58
C VAL A 92 8.07 10.94 -42.28
N GLY A 93 7.23 9.95 -41.98
CA GLY A 93 5.83 10.18 -41.60
C GLY A 93 5.71 11.05 -40.35
N LEU A 94 4.60 11.78 -40.23
CA LEU A 94 4.30 12.61 -39.06
C LEU A 94 4.13 11.74 -37.80
N PRO A 95 4.46 12.26 -36.60
CA PRO A 95 4.13 11.60 -35.34
C PRO A 95 2.63 11.31 -35.23
N GLY A 96 2.28 10.18 -34.63
CA GLY A 96 0.89 9.82 -34.35
C GLY A 96 0.22 10.82 -33.38
N PRO A 97 -1.11 10.90 -33.37
CA PRO A 97 -1.84 11.74 -32.43
C PRO A 97 -1.63 11.29 -30.98
N ALA A 98 -1.81 12.21 -30.03
CA ALA A 98 -1.79 11.88 -28.60
C ALA A 98 -2.90 10.88 -28.26
N GLY A 99 -2.59 9.93 -27.36
CA GLY A 99 -3.58 8.98 -26.86
C GLY A 99 -4.72 9.66 -26.10
N TYR A 100 -5.87 9.01 -26.04
CA TYR A 100 -7.01 9.49 -25.26
C TYR A 100 -6.70 9.52 -23.76
N ALA A 101 -7.29 10.48 -23.04
CA ALA A 101 -7.23 10.53 -21.59
C ALA A 101 -7.80 9.24 -20.97
N GLY A 102 -7.18 8.77 -19.88
CA GLY A 102 -7.70 7.65 -19.10
C GLY A 102 -9.11 7.92 -18.59
N ARG A 103 -9.90 6.87 -18.37
CA ARG A 103 -11.22 7.01 -17.77
C ARG A 103 -11.10 7.57 -16.34
N PRO A 104 -12.04 8.42 -15.89
CA PRO A 104 -12.11 8.80 -14.48
C PRO A 104 -12.15 7.55 -13.59
N GLY A 105 -11.48 7.60 -12.44
CA GLY A 105 -11.57 6.54 -11.44
C GLY A 105 -13.00 6.36 -10.93
N GLU A 106 -13.33 5.18 -10.42
CA GLU A 106 -14.64 4.94 -9.83
C GLU A 106 -14.90 5.91 -8.67
N LYS A 107 -16.13 6.43 -8.60
CA LYS A 107 -16.55 7.26 -7.47
C LYS A 107 -16.50 6.39 -6.21
N GLY A 108 -15.80 6.88 -5.17
CA GLY A 108 -15.80 6.22 -3.86
C GLY A 108 -17.23 5.95 -3.37
N ARG A 109 -17.45 4.80 -2.72
CA ARG A 109 -18.76 4.46 -2.17
C ARG A 109 -19.20 5.54 -1.17
N PRO A 110 -20.48 5.93 -1.14
CA PRO A 110 -21.00 6.81 -0.09
C PRO A 110 -20.65 6.23 1.27
N PHE A 111 -20.13 7.06 2.18
CA PHE A 111 -19.93 6.70 3.57
C PHE A 111 -21.28 6.27 4.16
N ASN A 112 -21.46 4.97 4.39
CA ASN A 112 -22.64 4.41 5.04
C ASN A 112 -22.28 4.18 6.52
N PRO A 113 -22.69 5.05 7.45
CA PRO A 113 -22.29 4.98 8.85
C PRO A 113 -22.84 3.75 9.57
N SER A 114 -23.81 3.03 8.99
CA SER A 114 -24.63 2.04 9.66
C SER A 114 -24.01 0.63 9.78
N ASN A 115 -22.89 0.35 9.10
CA ASN A 115 -22.36 -1.02 9.01
C ASN A 115 -20.83 -1.15 9.14
N GLN A 116 -20.14 -0.11 9.60
CA GLN A 116 -18.72 -0.22 9.92
C GLN A 116 -18.57 -0.38 11.42
N GLN A 117 -17.99 -1.52 11.83
CA GLN A 117 -17.43 -1.65 13.17
C GLN A 117 -16.40 -0.54 13.35
N LYS A 118 -16.70 0.41 14.22
CA LYS A 118 -15.83 1.54 14.56
C LYS A 118 -15.46 1.40 16.02
N SER A 119 -14.18 1.57 16.32
CA SER A 119 -13.67 1.56 17.68
C SER A 119 -12.49 2.52 17.68
N PHE A 120 -12.57 3.55 18.50
CA PHE A 120 -11.54 4.58 18.62
C PHE A 120 -11.73 5.35 19.92
N PHE A 121 -10.65 5.89 20.46
CA PHE A 121 -10.70 6.82 21.57
C PHE A 121 -9.57 7.84 21.43
N SER A 122 -9.78 9.02 22.03
CA SER A 122 -8.71 10.01 22.17
C SER A 122 -8.94 10.79 23.45
N TYR A 123 -8.05 10.58 24.42
CA TYR A 123 -8.15 11.15 25.76
C TYR A 123 -6.90 11.96 26.07
N LYS A 124 -7.11 13.02 26.84
CA LYS A 124 -6.04 13.78 27.46
C LYS A 124 -6.06 13.61 28.98
N ARG A 125 -4.90 13.80 29.59
CA ARG A 125 -4.74 13.78 31.03
C ARG A 125 -4.75 15.19 31.60
N MET A 126 -5.65 15.44 32.55
CA MET A 126 -5.85 16.75 33.22
C MET A 126 -5.67 16.65 34.74
N ILE A 127 -4.84 15.71 35.22
CA ILE A 127 -4.65 15.45 36.66
C ILE A 127 -3.29 16.00 37.10
N SER A 128 -3.22 16.70 38.23
CA SER A 128 -1.97 17.32 38.69
C SER A 128 -1.05 16.38 39.49
N GLN A 129 -1.54 15.21 39.86
CA GLN A 129 -0.76 14.15 40.51
C GLN A 129 0.13 13.44 39.48
N ALA A 130 1.35 13.07 39.86
CA ALA A 130 2.19 12.21 39.03
C ALA A 130 1.55 10.81 38.88
N PRO A 131 1.72 10.11 37.76
CA PRO A 131 1.25 8.75 37.64
C PRO A 131 1.96 7.83 38.64
N GLU A 132 1.25 6.82 39.13
CA GLU A 132 1.86 5.75 39.91
C GLU A 132 2.72 4.85 38.98
N LEU A 133 3.74 4.22 39.55
CA LEU A 133 4.73 3.43 38.81
C LEU A 133 4.14 2.08 38.40
N ASP A 134 4.40 1.67 37.15
CA ASP A 134 3.96 0.40 36.57
C ASP A 134 2.43 0.16 36.70
N THR A 135 1.66 1.25 36.76
CA THR A 135 0.20 1.24 36.68
C THR A 135 -0.29 2.07 35.50
N ALA A 136 -1.52 1.80 35.05
CA ALA A 136 -2.12 2.51 33.93
C ALA A 136 -2.21 4.02 34.22
N MET A 137 -1.61 4.81 33.35
CA MET A 137 -1.71 6.26 33.41
C MET A 137 -3.16 6.68 33.15
N ASN A 138 -3.77 7.35 34.12
CA ASN A 138 -5.14 7.81 34.01
C ASN A 138 -5.26 9.01 33.04
N PHE A 139 -5.83 8.80 31.85
CA PHE A 139 -6.25 9.85 30.92
C PHE A 139 -7.76 10.09 31.08
N ASN A 140 -8.12 11.16 31.80
CA ASN A 140 -9.46 11.33 32.36
C ASN A 140 -10.40 12.26 31.56
N ARG A 141 -9.94 12.85 30.45
CA ARG A 141 -10.76 13.81 29.68
C ARG A 141 -10.75 13.44 28.21
N GLN A 142 -11.92 13.13 27.65
CA GLN A 142 -12.08 12.92 26.21
C GLN A 142 -11.76 14.21 25.44
N ILE A 143 -11.02 14.10 24.35
CA ILE A 143 -10.63 15.26 23.51
C ILE A 143 -11.78 15.70 22.60
N LEU A 144 -12.59 14.75 22.13
CA LEU A 144 -13.72 14.98 21.24
C LEU A 144 -15.04 14.53 21.90
N PRO A 145 -15.56 15.27 22.90
CA PRO A 145 -16.74 14.86 23.66
C PRO A 145 -18.07 15.06 22.89
N ASP A 146 -18.14 16.06 22.01
CA ASP A 146 -19.39 16.49 21.35
C ASP A 146 -19.54 15.96 19.91
N LEU A 147 -19.09 14.73 19.68
CA LEU A 147 -19.35 14.06 18.40
C LEU A 147 -20.81 13.60 18.34
N ASP A 148 -21.40 13.62 17.15
CA ASP A 148 -22.72 13.03 16.91
C ASP A 148 -22.79 11.63 17.51
N GLN A 149 -23.97 11.18 17.94
CA GLN A 149 -24.15 9.89 18.61
C GLN A 149 -23.65 8.69 17.77
N GLN A 150 -23.57 8.85 16.44
CA GLN A 150 -23.01 7.86 15.49
C GLN A 150 -21.46 7.83 15.43
N LEU A 151 -20.81 8.81 16.05
CA LEU A 151 -19.36 9.03 16.09
C LEU A 151 -18.86 9.05 17.55
N GLN A 152 -19.61 8.47 18.49
CA GLN A 152 -19.13 8.34 19.86
C GLN A 152 -18.01 7.31 19.92
N GLY A 153 -16.86 7.70 20.47
CA GLY A 153 -15.71 6.82 20.67
C GLY A 153 -15.84 5.94 21.92
N ASP A 154 -14.93 5.00 22.06
CA ASP A 154 -14.78 4.13 23.22
C ASP A 154 -14.28 4.90 24.45
N ALA A 155 -14.74 4.48 25.62
CA ALA A 155 -14.32 5.06 26.89
C ALA A 155 -13.08 4.35 27.45
N LEU A 156 -12.17 5.12 28.06
CA LEU A 156 -11.09 4.57 28.88
C LEU A 156 -11.57 4.38 30.31
N THR A 157 -11.44 3.17 30.84
CA THR A 157 -11.73 2.88 32.25
C THR A 157 -10.42 2.92 33.03
N ASN A 158 -10.27 3.91 33.92
CA ASN A 158 -9.04 4.14 34.68
C ASN A 158 -7.77 4.21 33.79
N GLY A 159 -7.87 4.85 32.62
CA GLY A 159 -6.76 4.97 31.67
C GLY A 159 -6.49 3.73 30.82
N THR A 160 -7.32 2.69 30.93
CA THR A 160 -7.18 1.44 30.17
C THR A 160 -8.26 1.34 29.10
N PHE A 161 -7.83 1.02 27.88
CA PHE A 161 -8.70 0.66 26.76
C PHE A 161 -9.03 -0.82 26.85
N THR A 162 -10.28 -1.19 26.57
CA THR A 162 -10.70 -2.59 26.47
C THR A 162 -11.24 -2.84 25.07
N CYS A 163 -10.66 -3.80 24.37
CA CYS A 163 -11.04 -4.18 23.02
C CYS A 163 -12.43 -4.82 23.01
N LEU A 164 -13.37 -4.22 22.28
CA LEU A 164 -14.70 -4.79 22.04
C LEU A 164 -14.81 -5.47 20.68
N VAL A 165 -14.07 -4.96 19.70
CA VAL A 165 -14.07 -5.43 18.31
C VAL A 165 -12.71 -6.03 18.02
N LYS A 166 -12.67 -7.34 17.79
CA LYS A 166 -11.44 -8.01 17.37
C LYS A 166 -10.87 -7.35 16.10
N GLY A 167 -9.57 -7.10 16.08
CA GLY A 167 -8.95 -6.49 14.91
C GLY A 167 -7.53 -5.99 15.13
N ILE A 168 -7.05 -5.26 14.12
CA ILE A 168 -5.76 -4.58 14.14
C ILE A 168 -5.97 -3.12 14.52
N TYR A 169 -5.31 -2.68 15.58
CA TYR A 169 -5.44 -1.34 16.15
C TYR A 169 -4.13 -0.56 16.06
N PHE A 170 -4.22 0.74 15.84
CA PHE A 170 -3.13 1.68 16.02
C PHE A 170 -3.30 2.40 17.34
N PHE A 171 -2.21 2.53 18.11
CA PHE A 171 -2.15 3.30 19.35
C PHE A 171 -1.04 4.33 19.28
N SER A 172 -1.25 5.51 19.85
CA SER A 172 -0.24 6.55 20.00
C SER A 172 -0.43 7.32 21.31
N TYR A 173 0.67 7.68 21.95
CA TYR A 173 0.67 8.58 23.09
C TYR A 173 1.68 9.71 22.91
N HIS A 174 1.40 10.84 23.55
CA HIS A 174 2.32 11.98 23.65
C HIS A 174 2.31 12.48 25.09
N VAL A 175 3.47 12.55 25.73
CA VAL A 175 3.59 12.93 27.14
C VAL A 175 4.72 13.94 27.30
N SER A 176 4.38 15.13 27.78
CA SER A 176 5.38 16.12 28.17
C SER A 176 6.08 15.74 29.47
N ALA A 177 7.40 15.85 29.50
CA ALA A 177 8.23 15.51 30.64
C ALA A 177 9.41 16.49 30.79
N ARG A 178 10.14 16.37 31.89
CA ARG A 178 11.42 17.04 32.10
C ARG A 178 12.53 16.03 32.31
N SER A 179 13.77 16.38 31.98
CA SER A 179 14.93 15.51 32.24
C SER A 179 14.80 14.14 31.57
N LYS A 180 14.39 13.09 32.28
CA LYS A 180 14.26 11.73 31.75
C LYS A 180 12.89 11.13 32.03
N VAL A 181 12.27 10.53 31.02
CA VAL A 181 11.01 9.80 31.12
C VAL A 181 11.10 8.50 30.34
N CYS A 182 10.50 7.44 30.89
CA CYS A 182 10.35 6.17 30.20
C CYS A 182 8.93 5.66 30.37
N LEU A 183 8.27 5.34 29.25
CA LEU A 183 6.87 4.92 29.19
C LEU A 183 6.75 3.58 28.48
N LYS A 184 5.84 2.75 28.98
CA LYS A 184 5.50 1.44 28.40
C LYS A 184 4.11 1.51 27.77
N LEU A 185 3.96 0.93 26.58
CA LEU A 185 2.66 0.51 26.05
C LEU A 185 2.47 -0.96 26.39
N VAL A 186 1.41 -1.27 27.13
CA VAL A 186 1.17 -2.59 27.70
C VAL A 186 -0.14 -3.15 27.15
N LYS A 187 -0.14 -4.41 26.73
CA LYS A 187 -1.33 -5.20 26.38
C LYS A 187 -1.54 -6.27 27.46
N GLY A 188 -2.59 -6.18 28.26
CA GLY A 188 -2.76 -7.05 29.43
C GLY A 188 -1.59 -6.90 30.42
N SER A 189 -0.78 -7.94 30.57
CA SER A 189 0.47 -7.94 31.35
C SER A 189 1.72 -7.67 30.52
N ASP A 190 1.62 -7.74 29.19
CA ASP A 190 2.77 -7.82 28.31
C ASP A 190 3.18 -6.43 27.85
N SER A 191 4.41 -6.02 28.18
CA SER A 191 4.99 -4.78 27.67
C SER A 191 5.38 -4.98 26.21
N HIS A 192 4.60 -4.40 25.31
CA HIS A 192 4.86 -4.48 23.87
C HIS A 192 5.94 -3.50 23.41
N MET A 193 6.03 -2.36 24.10
CA MET A 193 6.98 -1.30 23.76
C MET A 193 7.33 -0.53 25.01
N GLU A 194 8.62 -0.25 25.21
CA GLU A 194 9.12 0.71 26.20
C GLU A 194 9.98 1.74 25.47
N LEU A 195 9.66 3.01 25.63
CA LEU A 195 10.40 4.12 25.04
C LEU A 195 10.87 5.07 26.14
N CYS A 196 12.12 5.50 26.00
CA CYS A 196 12.81 6.36 26.97
C CYS A 196 13.40 7.56 26.26
N ASP A 197 13.03 8.76 26.70
CA ASP A 197 13.63 10.01 26.24
C ASP A 197 14.31 10.73 27.39
N ALA A 198 15.47 11.33 27.10
CA ALA A 198 16.25 12.09 28.06
C ALA A 198 16.78 13.38 27.42
N PHE A 199 16.45 14.52 28.01
CA PHE A 199 16.90 15.85 27.59
C PHE A 199 16.96 16.81 28.78
N GLU A 200 17.98 17.66 28.83
CA GLU A 200 18.08 18.71 29.84
C GLU A 200 17.10 19.85 29.55
N GLY A 201 15.91 19.77 30.14
CA GLY A 201 14.86 20.77 29.98
C GLY A 201 13.50 20.11 29.85
N PHE A 202 12.63 20.70 29.03
CA PHE A 202 11.33 20.13 28.67
C PHE A 202 11.43 19.33 27.38
N LEU A 203 10.76 18.19 27.35
CA LEU A 203 10.66 17.33 26.18
C LEU A 203 9.24 16.79 26.05
N VAL A 204 8.89 16.29 24.87
CA VAL A 204 7.68 15.49 24.65
C VAL A 204 8.13 14.12 24.19
N THR A 205 7.85 13.10 25.00
CA THR A 205 8.04 11.71 24.58
C THR A 205 6.79 11.22 23.88
N SER A 206 6.97 10.41 22.84
CA SER A 206 5.85 9.85 22.10
C SER A 206 6.18 8.44 21.66
N GLY A 207 5.18 7.57 21.66
CA GLY A 207 5.28 6.22 21.16
C GLY A 207 4.03 5.81 20.44
N SER A 208 4.19 5.00 19.40
CA SER A 208 3.08 4.39 18.70
C SER A 208 3.36 2.92 18.38
N ALA A 209 2.29 2.14 18.30
CA ALA A 209 2.37 0.73 17.94
C ALA A 209 1.10 0.28 17.22
N VAL A 210 1.26 -0.73 16.37
CA VAL A 210 0.14 -1.47 15.78
C VAL A 210 0.03 -2.81 16.49
N LEU A 211 -1.15 -3.10 17.05
CA LEU A 211 -1.40 -4.31 17.85
C LEU A 211 -2.59 -5.08 17.28
N SER A 212 -2.46 -6.41 17.21
CA SER A 212 -3.59 -7.31 16.99
C SER A 212 -4.26 -7.61 18.33
N LEU A 213 -5.56 -7.35 18.43
CA LEU A 213 -6.34 -7.50 19.66
C LEU A 213 -7.51 -8.48 19.47
N GLU A 214 -7.70 -9.32 20.47
CA GLU A 214 -8.90 -10.12 20.69
C GLU A 214 -9.91 -9.35 21.55
N ALA A 215 -11.19 -9.75 21.49
CA ALA A 215 -12.21 -9.15 22.35
C ALA A 215 -11.88 -9.42 23.83
N GLY A 216 -11.87 -8.36 24.64
CA GLY A 216 -11.48 -8.39 26.05
C GLY A 216 -10.01 -8.03 26.31
N ASP A 217 -9.15 -7.98 25.29
CA ASP A 217 -7.78 -7.52 25.46
C ASP A 217 -7.75 -6.07 25.96
N THR A 218 -6.84 -5.78 26.89
CA THR A 218 -6.69 -4.43 27.45
C THR A 218 -5.40 -3.77 26.99
N VAL A 219 -5.42 -2.46 26.76
CA VAL A 219 -4.23 -1.69 26.38
C VAL A 219 -4.12 -0.43 27.24
N SER A 220 -2.94 -0.16 27.78
CA SER A 220 -2.67 1.04 28.59
C SER A 220 -1.26 1.56 28.40
N VAL A 221 -1.04 2.83 28.79
CA VAL A 221 0.29 3.43 28.91
C VAL A 221 0.66 3.43 30.39
N GLN A 222 1.89 3.03 30.72
CA GLN A 222 2.38 2.98 32.09
C GLN A 222 3.66 3.79 32.24
N ALA A 223 3.78 4.52 33.35
CA ALA A 223 5.02 5.19 33.73
C ALA A 223 5.95 4.22 34.45
N THR A 224 7.23 4.23 34.11
CA THR A 224 8.23 3.41 34.79
C THR A 224 8.91 4.19 35.92
N LYS A 225 9.94 3.61 36.55
CA LYS A 225 10.81 4.30 37.53
C LYS A 225 11.36 5.67 37.06
N TYR A 226 11.46 5.91 35.75
CA TYR A 226 11.83 7.23 35.22
C TYR A 226 10.55 8.01 34.86
N ASN A 227 9.99 8.74 35.83
CA ASN A 227 8.67 9.37 35.76
C ASN A 227 8.70 10.90 36.01
N ASN A 228 9.58 11.62 35.32
CA ASN A 228 9.63 13.08 35.42
C ASN A 228 8.57 13.76 34.53
N ILE A 229 7.34 13.26 34.55
CA ILE A 229 6.22 13.77 33.75
C ILE A 229 5.78 15.13 34.32
N VAL A 230 5.57 16.10 33.43
CA VAL A 230 5.04 17.41 33.85
C VAL A 230 3.58 17.24 34.24
N THR A 231 3.16 17.79 35.38
CA THR A 231 1.76 17.66 35.84
C THR A 231 0.99 18.98 35.84
N SER A 232 1.61 20.08 35.42
CA SER A 232 0.99 21.40 35.38
C SER A 232 0.04 21.54 34.18
N GLN A 233 -1.25 21.76 34.47
CA GLN A 233 -2.31 21.83 33.46
C GLN A 233 -2.22 23.06 32.53
N SER A 234 -1.49 24.10 32.91
CA SER A 234 -1.39 25.35 32.14
C SER A 234 -0.32 25.32 31.05
N SER A 235 0.59 24.34 31.07
CA SER A 235 1.79 24.34 30.23
C SER A 235 1.95 23.11 29.35
N THR A 236 1.19 22.04 29.59
CA THR A 236 1.37 20.77 28.87
C THR A 236 0.05 20.03 28.65
N SER A 237 -0.01 19.23 27.57
CA SER A 237 -1.10 18.29 27.30
C SER A 237 -0.51 16.92 27.06
N HIS A 238 -1.01 15.92 27.78
CA HIS A 238 -0.64 14.51 27.58
C HIS A 238 -1.82 13.79 26.94
N THR A 239 -1.58 13.04 25.89
CA THR A 239 -2.62 12.37 25.11
C THR A 239 -2.36 10.88 24.96
N PHE A 240 -3.44 10.13 24.87
CA PHE A 240 -3.44 8.73 24.48
C PHE A 240 -4.62 8.49 23.53
N THR A 241 -4.31 7.94 22.37
CA THR A 241 -5.23 7.78 21.25
C THR A 241 -5.09 6.36 20.73
N GLY A 242 -6.22 5.75 20.36
CA GLY A 242 -6.25 4.47 19.69
C GLY A 242 -7.40 4.39 18.71
N PHE A 243 -7.25 3.63 17.63
CA PHE A 243 -8.33 3.36 16.69
C PHE A 243 -8.14 2.03 15.95
N LEU A 244 -9.26 1.40 15.62
CA LEU A 244 -9.34 0.20 14.80
C LEU A 244 -8.97 0.55 13.35
N ILE A 245 -8.01 -0.18 12.80
CA ILE A 245 -7.60 -0.09 11.39
C ILE A 245 -8.38 -1.11 10.55
N PHE A 246 -8.35 -2.37 10.97
CA PHE A 246 -8.98 -3.47 10.26
C PHE A 246 -9.73 -4.38 11.25
N PRO A 247 -11.08 -4.47 11.21
CA PRO A 247 -11.82 -5.48 11.95
C PRO A 247 -11.47 -6.87 11.40
N THR A 248 -11.35 -7.86 12.29
CA THR A 248 -11.14 -9.27 11.93
C THR A 248 -12.25 -10.13 12.49
N ALA A 249 -12.74 -11.07 11.70
CA ALA A 249 -13.82 -11.99 12.07
C ALA A 249 -13.38 -13.07 13.07
#